data_AF-A0AAV0KNE3-F1
#
_entry.id   AF-A0AAV0KNE3-F1
#
_cell.length_a   1.000
_cell.length_b   1.000
_cell.length_c   1.000
_cell.angle_alpha   90.00
_cell.angle_beta   90.00
_cell.angle_gamma   90.00
#
_symmetry.space_group_name_H-M   'P 1'
#
loop_
_entity.id
_entity.type
_entity.pdbx_description
1 polymer ?
#
loop_
_entity_poly.entity_id
_entity_poly.type
_entity_poly.pdbx_seq_one_letter_code
_entity_poly.pdbx_strand_id
1 'polypeptide(L)'
;MHFSTLWIQVVREHDPLGRDVEVFRRHLYSKGKVGPTSKGSAGAELVDGLVMKEGDYKVVKTRFSAFFATHLHSFLKTEGIQDLVVIGVQTPNCIRQTVFDAVALDYPSVSVILDATAAATPDIHQANVFDMKNIGVATPTLQEWSELCKQA
;
A
#
# COMPACT_ATOMS: atom_id res chain seq x y z
N MET A 1 -26.98 -1.83 -2.23
CA MET A 1 -26.36 -3.13 -2.59
C MET A 1 -25.34 -3.49 -1.50
N HIS A 2 -25.04 -4.76 -1.25
CA HIS A 2 -24.01 -5.12 -0.26
C HIS A 2 -22.65 -5.10 -0.98
N PHE A 3 -21.82 -4.09 -0.73
CA PHE A 3 -20.44 -4.08 -1.23
C PHE A 3 -19.65 -5.14 -0.49
N SER A 4 -19.26 -6.22 -1.19
CA SER A 4 -18.28 -7.15 -0.65
C SER A 4 -16.91 -6.46 -0.69
N THR A 5 -16.33 -6.21 0.47
CA THR A 5 -15.00 -5.59 0.59
C THR A 5 -13.99 -6.66 0.93
N LEU A 6 -12.97 -6.82 0.08
CA LEU A 6 -11.79 -7.65 0.38
C LEU A 6 -10.70 -6.76 0.99
N TRP A 7 -10.26 -7.09 2.20
CA TRP A 7 -9.12 -6.43 2.81
C TRP A 7 -7.81 -7.12 2.42
N ILE A 8 -6.88 -6.33 1.87
CA ILE A 8 -5.54 -6.80 1.52
C ILE A 8 -4.51 -6.12 2.42
N GLN A 9 -3.91 -6.89 3.31
CA GLN A 9 -2.83 -6.43 4.19
C GLN A 9 -1.49 -6.54 3.48
N VAL A 10 -0.88 -5.40 3.19
CA VAL A 10 0.40 -5.33 2.48
C VAL A 10 1.52 -4.99 3.45
N VAL A 11 2.45 -5.92 3.65
CA VAL A 11 3.61 -5.73 4.54
C VAL A 11 4.91 -5.76 3.78
N ARG A 12 5.91 -5.02 4.29
CA ARG A 12 7.29 -5.19 3.85
C ARG A 12 7.98 -6.20 4.74
N GLU A 13 8.55 -7.23 4.12
CA GLU A 13 9.42 -8.17 4.83
C GLU A 13 10.66 -8.37 3.99
N HIS A 14 11.81 -8.08 4.58
CA HIS A 14 13.11 -8.21 3.92
C HIS A 14 13.93 -9.35 4.51
N ASP A 15 14.75 -9.95 3.66
CA ASP A 15 15.83 -10.83 4.08
C ASP A 15 16.67 -10.16 5.20
N PRO A 16 16.93 -10.86 6.33
CA PRO A 16 17.68 -10.26 7.44
C PRO A 16 19.10 -9.79 7.08
N LEU A 17 19.70 -10.30 6.00
CA LEU A 17 21.00 -9.85 5.50
C LEU A 17 20.89 -8.70 4.47
N GLY A 18 19.67 -8.18 4.22
CA GLY A 18 19.41 -7.04 3.35
C GLY A 18 19.63 -7.30 1.86
N ARG A 19 19.73 -8.57 1.43
CA ARG A 19 20.05 -8.94 0.04
C ARG A 19 19.00 -8.45 -0.96
N ASP A 20 17.75 -8.43 -0.52
CA ASP A 20 16.59 -7.96 -1.27
C ASP A 20 16.23 -6.50 -0.99
N VAL A 21 17.00 -5.75 -0.17
CA VAL A 21 16.70 -4.34 0.12
C VAL A 21 17.18 -3.45 -1.02
N GLU A 22 16.49 -2.32 -1.24
CA GLU A 22 16.94 -1.33 -2.22
C GLU A 22 18.38 -0.90 -1.90
N VAL A 23 19.23 -0.75 -2.93
CA VAL A 23 20.69 -0.57 -2.76
C VAL A 23 21.02 0.56 -1.78
N PHE A 24 20.30 1.69 -1.86
CA PHE A 24 20.50 2.85 -1.00
C PHE A 24 20.03 2.66 0.46
N ARG A 25 19.26 1.60 0.76
CA ARG A 25 18.79 1.25 2.12
C ARG A 25 19.50 0.05 2.73
N ARG A 26 20.34 -0.67 1.98
CA ARG A 26 21.05 -1.87 2.47
C ARG A 26 21.88 -1.61 3.73
N HIS A 27 22.39 -0.40 3.91
CA HIS A 27 23.15 -0.01 5.10
C HIS A 27 22.35 -0.13 6.42
N LEU A 28 21.01 -0.19 6.35
CA LEU A 28 20.13 -0.41 7.50
C LEU A 28 20.06 -1.90 7.93
N TYR A 29 20.53 -2.82 7.08
CA TYR A 29 20.41 -4.28 7.25
C TYR A 29 21.79 -4.95 7.41
N SER A 30 22.73 -4.28 8.07
CA SER A 30 24.09 -4.76 8.30
C SER A 30 24.17 -5.84 9.39
N LYS A 31 25.19 -6.71 9.33
CA LYS A 31 25.47 -7.72 10.37
C LYS A 31 25.42 -7.11 11.78
N GLY A 32 24.62 -7.72 12.66
CA GLY A 32 24.44 -7.27 14.05
C GLY A 32 23.33 -6.22 14.26
N LYS A 33 22.62 -5.80 13.20
CA LYS A 33 21.42 -4.96 13.29
C LYS A 33 20.20 -5.73 12.84
N VAL A 34 19.06 -5.47 13.49
CA VAL A 34 17.75 -5.84 12.94
C VAL A 34 17.31 -4.69 12.07
N GLY A 35 17.14 -4.94 10.77
CA GLY A 35 16.69 -3.92 9.84
C GLY A 35 15.24 -3.52 10.10
N PRO A 36 14.80 -2.33 9.67
CA PRO A 36 13.50 -1.78 10.04
C PRO A 36 12.31 -2.69 9.77
N THR A 37 12.35 -3.48 8.70
CA THR A 37 11.29 -4.42 8.34
C THR A 37 11.90 -5.78 7.97
N SER A 38 12.88 -6.23 8.76
CA SER A 38 13.47 -7.57 8.63
C SER A 38 12.43 -8.64 8.93
N LYS A 39 12.42 -9.74 8.16
CA LYS A 39 11.50 -10.86 8.39
C LYS A 39 11.58 -11.36 9.83
N GLY A 40 10.42 -11.46 10.49
CA GLY A 40 10.31 -11.88 11.89
C GLY A 40 10.67 -10.81 12.92
N SER A 41 10.87 -9.56 12.50
CA SER A 41 11.00 -8.41 13.42
C SER A 41 9.66 -7.70 13.59
N ALA A 42 9.49 -6.97 14.69
CA ALA A 42 8.29 -6.19 14.96
C ALA A 42 7.94 -5.20 13.83
N GLY A 43 8.93 -4.61 13.14
CA GLY A 43 8.64 -3.68 12.05
C GLY A 43 8.18 -4.36 10.74
N ALA A 44 8.25 -5.68 10.66
CA ALA A 44 7.65 -6.47 9.58
C ALA A 44 6.22 -6.94 9.90
N GLU A 45 5.72 -6.67 11.11
CA GLU A 45 4.38 -7.04 11.55
C GLU A 45 3.36 -5.93 11.25
N LEU A 46 2.07 -6.28 11.36
CA LEU A 46 1.00 -5.28 11.33
C LEU A 46 1.05 -4.49 12.65
N VAL A 47 0.69 -3.21 12.58
CA VAL A 47 0.59 -2.37 13.78
C VAL A 47 -0.53 -2.88 14.69
N ASP A 48 -0.38 -2.68 16.00
CA ASP A 48 -1.39 -3.00 16.99
C ASP A 48 -2.79 -2.50 16.57
N GLY A 49 -3.77 -3.40 16.65
CA GLY A 49 -5.16 -3.15 16.24
C GLY A 49 -5.48 -3.51 14.78
N LEU A 50 -4.48 -3.68 13.90
CA LEU A 50 -4.68 -4.26 12.57
C LEU A 50 -4.49 -5.78 12.63
N VAL A 51 -5.61 -6.49 12.72
CA VAL A 51 -5.64 -7.95 12.80
C VAL A 51 -6.21 -8.52 11.51
N MET A 52 -5.54 -9.53 10.95
CA MET A 52 -6.06 -10.32 9.83
C MET A 52 -7.38 -10.97 10.23
N LYS A 53 -8.45 -10.70 9.47
CA LYS A 53 -9.75 -11.36 9.62
C LYS A 53 -9.88 -12.54 8.65
N GLU A 54 -10.89 -13.36 8.89
CA GLU A 54 -11.27 -14.39 7.93
C GLU A 54 -11.65 -13.75 6.59
N GLY A 55 -11.07 -14.24 5.51
CA GLY A 55 -11.23 -13.69 4.16
C GLY A 55 -10.21 -12.61 3.78
N ASP A 56 -9.46 -12.04 4.72
CA ASP A 56 -8.39 -11.08 4.40
C ASP A 56 -7.25 -11.78 3.64
N TYR A 57 -6.61 -11.04 2.73
CA TYR A 57 -5.45 -11.52 1.97
C TYR A 57 -4.18 -10.79 2.40
N LYS A 58 -3.06 -11.51 2.57
CA LYS A 58 -1.76 -10.90 2.91
C LYS A 58 -0.84 -10.89 1.71
N VAL A 59 -0.27 -9.72 1.40
CA VAL A 59 0.81 -9.55 0.42
C VAL A 59 2.09 -9.17 1.13
N VAL A 60 3.16 -9.94 0.89
CA VAL A 60 4.52 -9.60 1.31
C VAL A 60 5.25 -9.01 0.11
N LYS A 61 5.86 -7.83 0.29
CA LYS A 61 6.65 -7.16 -0.75
C LYS A 61 8.02 -6.73 -0.25
N THR A 62 9.00 -6.74 -1.14
CA THR A 62 10.35 -6.21 -0.88
C THR A 62 10.61 -4.89 -1.61
N ARG A 63 9.62 -4.38 -2.36
CA ARG A 63 9.73 -3.12 -3.11
C ARG A 63 8.63 -2.15 -2.71
N PHE A 64 8.67 -0.97 -3.32
CA PHE A 64 7.76 0.13 -3.00
C PHE A 64 6.33 -0.22 -3.39
N SER A 65 6.10 -0.54 -4.66
CA SER A 65 4.80 -1.00 -5.14
C SER A 65 4.38 -2.34 -4.53
N ALA A 66 3.09 -2.46 -4.21
CA ALA A 66 2.48 -3.71 -3.84
C ALA A 66 2.35 -4.70 -5.00
N PHE A 67 2.46 -4.25 -6.25
CA PHE A 67 2.40 -5.07 -7.46
C PHE A 67 3.77 -5.59 -7.89
N PHE A 68 4.82 -4.78 -7.71
CA PHE A 68 6.13 -5.11 -8.25
C PHE A 68 6.70 -6.38 -7.63
N ALA A 69 6.90 -7.41 -8.47
CA ALA A 69 7.40 -8.72 -8.09
C ALA A 69 6.57 -9.41 -6.98
N THR A 70 5.25 -9.21 -7.00
CA THR A 70 4.29 -9.95 -6.17
C THR A 70 3.22 -10.62 -7.04
N HIS A 71 2.32 -11.38 -6.43
CA HIS A 71 1.17 -11.98 -7.12
C HIS A 71 -0.10 -11.11 -7.07
N LEU A 72 -0.02 -9.87 -6.55
CA LEU A 72 -1.20 -9.04 -6.28
C LEU A 72 -2.05 -8.80 -7.53
N HIS A 73 -1.44 -8.45 -8.67
CA HIS A 73 -2.20 -8.19 -9.90
C HIS A 73 -2.96 -9.44 -10.36
N SER A 74 -2.28 -10.57 -10.46
CA SER A 74 -2.88 -11.84 -10.88
C SER A 74 -4.02 -12.24 -9.94
N PHE A 75 -3.83 -12.10 -8.63
CA PHE A 75 -4.84 -12.37 -7.62
C PHE A 75 -6.09 -11.48 -7.81
N LEU A 76 -5.92 -10.16 -7.89
CA LEU A 76 -7.03 -9.23 -8.09
C LEU A 76 -7.80 -9.51 -9.39
N LYS A 77 -7.10 -9.89 -10.48
CA LYS A 77 -7.72 -10.28 -11.75
C LYS A 77 -8.55 -11.55 -11.61
N THR A 78 -8.04 -12.56 -10.89
CA THR A 78 -8.78 -13.81 -10.62
C THR A 78 -10.04 -13.55 -9.80
N GLU A 79 -9.96 -12.67 -8.80
CA GLU A 79 -11.11 -12.28 -7.97
C GLU A 79 -12.06 -11.29 -8.65
N GLY A 80 -11.75 -10.84 -9.87
CA GLY A 80 -12.59 -9.86 -10.60
C GLY A 80 -12.60 -8.46 -9.99
N ILE A 81 -11.63 -8.13 -9.12
CA ILE A 81 -11.54 -6.86 -8.41
C ILE A 81 -10.99 -5.79 -9.36
N GLN A 82 -11.72 -4.67 -9.45
CA GLN A 82 -11.44 -3.56 -10.35
C GLN A 82 -11.34 -2.22 -9.63
N ASP A 83 -12.07 -2.06 -8.52
CA ASP A 83 -12.06 -0.88 -7.68
C ASP A 83 -11.02 -1.03 -6.56
N LEU A 84 -10.04 -0.13 -6.52
CA LEU A 84 -8.97 -0.13 -5.52
C LEU A 84 -9.07 1.09 -4.61
N VAL A 85 -9.03 0.84 -3.30
CA VAL A 85 -8.92 1.87 -2.26
C VAL A 85 -7.58 1.67 -1.55
N VAL A 86 -6.69 2.65 -1.66
CA VAL A 86 -5.30 2.56 -1.19
C VAL A 86 -5.12 3.43 0.06
N ILE A 87 -4.63 2.81 1.13
CA ILE A 87 -4.32 3.44 2.43
C ILE A 87 -2.95 3.00 2.95
N GLY A 88 -2.46 3.65 4.01
CA GLY A 88 -1.24 3.27 4.72
C GLY A 88 -0.04 4.19 4.45
N VAL A 89 1.17 3.66 4.66
CA VAL A 89 2.39 4.47 4.63
C VAL A 89 3.52 3.91 3.76
N GLN A 90 4.33 4.74 3.11
CA GLN A 90 4.28 6.22 3.09
C GLN A 90 3.90 6.76 1.71
N THR A 91 3.23 7.91 1.70
CA THR A 91 2.69 8.59 0.50
C THR A 91 3.68 8.68 -0.66
N PRO A 92 4.91 9.21 -0.51
CA PRO A 92 5.82 9.39 -1.64
C PRO A 92 6.43 8.10 -2.19
N ASN A 93 6.31 6.98 -1.46
CA ASN A 93 6.98 5.73 -1.79
C ASN A 93 5.95 4.63 -2.09
N CYS A 94 5.50 3.92 -1.04
CA CYS A 94 4.65 2.73 -1.21
C CYS A 94 3.32 3.08 -1.88
N ILE A 95 2.67 4.14 -1.41
CA ILE A 95 1.33 4.53 -1.86
C ILE A 95 1.42 5.02 -3.29
N ARG A 96 2.25 6.03 -3.56
CA ARG A 96 2.43 6.58 -4.91
C ARG A 96 2.79 5.50 -5.93
N GLN A 97 3.77 4.66 -5.65
CA GLN A 97 4.17 3.65 -6.64
C GLN A 97 3.08 2.59 -6.86
N THR A 98 2.37 2.17 -5.81
CA THR A 98 1.26 1.22 -5.95
C THR A 98 0.13 1.82 -6.79
N VAL A 99 -0.19 3.10 -6.58
CA VAL A 99 -1.22 3.82 -7.34
C VAL A 99 -0.83 3.97 -8.82
N PHE A 100 0.41 4.37 -9.09
CA PHE A 100 0.90 4.53 -10.47
C PHE A 100 0.93 3.18 -11.20
N ASP A 101 1.34 2.10 -10.52
CA ASP A 101 1.28 0.76 -11.09
C ASP A 101 -0.17 0.30 -11.32
N ALA A 102 -1.10 0.62 -10.41
CA ALA A 102 -2.52 0.32 -10.63
C ALA A 102 -3.08 1.05 -11.87
N VAL A 103 -2.75 2.33 -12.04
CA VAL A 103 -3.12 3.10 -13.24
C VAL A 103 -2.51 2.47 -14.49
N ALA A 104 -1.22 2.10 -14.44
CA ALA A 104 -0.52 1.48 -15.57
C ALA A 104 -1.02 0.06 -15.91
N LEU A 105 -1.67 -0.62 -14.96
CA LEU A 105 -2.28 -1.94 -15.12
C LEU A 105 -3.77 -1.86 -15.51
N ASP A 106 -4.27 -0.67 -15.88
CA ASP A 106 -5.64 -0.41 -16.33
C ASP A 106 -6.71 -0.78 -15.27
N TYR A 107 -6.44 -0.56 -13.98
CA TYR A 107 -7.51 -0.58 -12.98
C TYR A 107 -8.43 0.62 -13.21
N PRO A 108 -9.74 0.40 -13.47
CA PRO A 108 -10.64 1.47 -13.89
C PRO A 108 -10.94 2.49 -12.79
N SER A 109 -10.75 2.11 -11.53
CA SER A 109 -11.10 2.90 -10.37
C SER A 109 -10.03 2.73 -9.29
N VAL A 110 -9.30 3.81 -9.02
CA VAL A 110 -8.25 3.86 -8.01
C VAL A 110 -8.48 5.10 -7.16
N SER A 111 -8.54 4.90 -5.85
CA SER A 111 -8.68 5.97 -4.86
C SER A 111 -7.62 5.87 -3.77
N VAL A 112 -7.21 7.02 -3.25
CA VAL A 112 -6.28 7.14 -2.12
C VAL A 112 -6.97 7.90 -0.99
N ILE A 113 -7.09 7.28 0.18
CA ILE A 113 -7.72 7.95 1.33
C ILE A 113 -6.70 8.87 1.99
N LEU A 114 -6.94 10.19 1.89
CA LEU A 114 -5.96 11.22 2.27
C LEU A 114 -5.56 11.14 3.74
N ASP A 115 -6.55 11.12 4.62
CA ASP A 115 -6.42 11.07 6.08
C ASP A 115 -6.11 9.67 6.62
N ALA A 116 -6.03 8.66 5.74
CA ALA A 116 -5.52 7.32 6.05
C ALA A 116 -4.18 7.01 5.35
N THR A 117 -3.49 8.03 4.83
CA THR A 117 -2.11 7.92 4.35
C THR A 117 -1.23 9.01 4.95
N ALA A 118 0.09 8.76 5.04
CA ALA A 118 1.00 9.74 5.64
C ALA A 118 2.39 9.73 5.00
N ALA A 119 3.11 10.84 5.15
CA ALA A 119 4.51 11.01 4.77
C ALA A 119 5.31 11.60 5.94
N ALA A 120 6.63 11.72 5.76
CA ALA A 120 7.50 12.31 6.78
C ALA A 120 7.17 13.78 7.11
N THR A 121 6.63 14.53 6.15
CA THR A 121 6.16 15.91 6.37
C THR A 121 4.84 16.15 5.61
N PRO A 122 4.02 17.11 6.07
CA PRO A 122 2.80 17.51 5.36
C PRO A 122 3.08 17.95 3.91
N ASP A 123 4.13 18.72 3.66
CA ASP A 123 4.45 19.23 2.31
C ASP A 123 4.75 18.09 1.33
N ILE A 124 5.52 17.08 1.77
CA ILE A 124 5.78 15.89 0.95
C ILE A 124 4.48 15.13 0.68
N HIS A 125 3.62 14.98 1.70
CA HIS A 125 2.34 14.31 1.54
C HIS A 125 1.47 15.04 0.51
N GLN A 126 1.28 16.35 0.66
CA GLN A 126 0.44 17.17 -0.21
C GLN A 126 0.96 17.22 -1.66
N ALA A 127 2.27 17.35 -1.87
CA ALA A 127 2.84 17.34 -3.22
C ALA A 127 2.57 16.03 -3.96
N ASN A 128 2.68 14.89 -3.27
CA ASN A 128 2.43 13.58 -3.88
C ASN A 128 0.94 13.31 -4.12
N VAL A 129 0.07 13.78 -3.22
CA VAL A 129 -1.38 13.76 -3.40
C VAL A 129 -1.79 14.59 -4.62
N PHE A 130 -1.23 15.80 -4.76
CA PHE A 130 -1.48 16.67 -5.90
C PHE A 130 -1.10 15.99 -7.23
N ASP A 131 0.07 15.36 -7.28
CA ASP A 131 0.50 14.60 -8.45
C ASP A 131 -0.45 13.44 -8.80
N MET A 132 -0.89 12.66 -7.80
CA MET A 132 -1.85 11.56 -8.02
C MET A 132 -3.20 12.09 -8.53
N LYS A 133 -3.68 13.20 -7.98
CA LYS A 133 -4.93 13.83 -8.43
C LYS A 133 -4.84 14.29 -9.89
N ASN A 134 -3.70 14.84 -10.32
CA ASN A 134 -3.50 15.32 -11.69
C ASN A 134 -3.43 14.21 -12.74
N ILE A 135 -3.20 12.96 -12.35
CA ILE A 135 -3.29 11.80 -13.25
C ILE A 135 -4.66 11.10 -13.20
N GLY A 136 -5.65 11.71 -12.53
CA GLY A 136 -7.04 11.22 -12.49
C GLY A 136 -7.37 10.29 -11.32
N VAL A 137 -6.48 10.13 -10.34
CA VAL A 137 -6.75 9.30 -9.15
C VAL A 137 -7.64 10.08 -8.18
N ALA A 138 -8.69 9.44 -7.68
CA ALA A 138 -9.55 10.04 -6.67
C ALA A 138 -8.83 10.09 -5.32
N THR A 139 -8.88 11.22 -4.62
CA THR A 139 -8.21 11.38 -3.33
C THR A 139 -9.16 11.94 -2.25
N PRO A 140 -10.20 11.19 -1.85
CA PRO A 140 -11.14 11.64 -0.82
C PRO A 140 -10.53 11.49 0.58
N THR A 141 -11.11 12.18 1.55
CA THR A 141 -11.04 11.81 2.97
C THR A 141 -11.82 10.52 3.24
N LEU A 142 -11.57 9.87 4.38
CA LEU A 142 -12.31 8.67 4.78
C LEU A 142 -13.81 8.95 4.89
N GLN A 143 -14.17 10.14 5.39
CA GLN A 143 -15.56 10.56 5.49
C GLN A 143 -16.21 10.67 4.10
N GLU A 144 -15.60 11.41 3.18
CA GLU A 144 -16.12 11.59 1.82
C GLU A 144 -16.26 10.24 1.10
N TRP A 145 -15.24 9.37 1.20
CA TRP A 145 -15.31 8.02 0.65
C TRP A 145 -16.46 7.20 1.23
N SER A 146 -16.65 7.25 2.55
CA SER A 146 -17.73 6.54 3.23
C SER A 146 -19.12 7.04 2.81
N GLU A 147 -19.25 8.33 2.50
CA GLU A 147 -20.48 8.93 2.00
C GLU A 147 -20.77 8.50 0.56
N LEU A 148 -19.74 8.40 -0.30
CA LEU A 148 -19.86 7.88 -1.66
C LEU A 148 -20.31 6.40 -1.67
N CYS A 149 -19.73 5.57 -0.81
CA CYS A 149 -20.11 4.15 -0.72
C CYS A 149 -21.57 3.94 -0.24
N LYS A 150 -22.13 4.87 0.53
CA LYS A 150 -23.55 4.79 0.95
C LYS A 150 -24.53 5.14 -0.17
N GLN A 151 -24.08 5.88 -1.17
CA GLN A 151 -24.90 6.36 -2.28
C GLN A 151 -24.91 5.41 -3.48
N ALA A 152 -23.98 4.46 -3.52
CA ALA A 152 -23.83 3.44 -4.57
C ALA A 152 -24.59 2.14 -4.22
#